data_AF-A0A1M3KII0-F1
#
_entry.id   AF-A0A1M3KII0-F1
#
_cell.length_a   1.000
_cell.length_b   1.000
_cell.length_c   1.000
_cell.angle_alpha   90.00
_cell.angle_beta   90.00
_cell.angle_gamma   90.00
#
_symmetry.space_group_name_H-M   'P 1'
#
loop_
_entity.id
_entity.type
_entity.pdbx_description
1 polymer ?
#
loop_
_entity_poly.entity_id
_entity_poly.type
_entity_poly.pdbx_seq_one_letter_code
_entity_poly.pdbx_strand_id
1 'polypeptide(L)'
;MPKSDQSLKVFISYARRDGAAFAEDLVDALDVAGFDAFLDRNDIAAGEDWERRLEGLIAAADTVVYVVTPGSVLSERCGWEIRTAESLNKRIVPVVAIEVPEAGTPAWLGRLNYIFFDGRQTFSRALKQLSTALTTDATWIREHTRIAELAERWIQRGRPDVLLLRGPELEAAQQWIAGASDTGPRPSDLHRSFIDASADHEQNQAALEAERLAAVGVEQTAKEEALKRLSRRTALGLAASGILAVAAIGFFGWSLNAEGRFREAQRAAEMAQQNSIDAEIAGEAKRTDITGQLVAYATSRTDFRLGAAERTEFTNSAVRHLLDPDTPLLTAFMQAQEEMRGDRTAPRPLLSTSINGDIYLGRPSANRKLEALVVTAGTADDDDTDADAWEAMLRKAGFNVHRLLNPSSAQFADGLGAFLGQREVGATFEGSENVVPSGARAASGPEANTLYFFVFVGEAGTLDGQTRLGFSDSTGDAFEGTTAGLDAVTQAFAARAAASVLVVDAAFTLETGTATLRRGS
;
A
#
# COMPACT_ATOMS: atom_id res chain seq x y z
N MET A 1 -19.87 1.09 11.51
CA MET A 1 -18.78 0.24 10.98
C MET A 1 -17.69 1.17 10.45
N PRO A 2 -16.39 0.84 10.56
CA PRO A 2 -15.35 1.68 9.95
C PRO A 2 -15.51 1.67 8.42
N LYS A 3 -15.51 2.86 7.80
CA LYS A 3 -15.58 3.04 6.35
C LYS A 3 -14.36 2.36 5.71
N SER A 4 -14.59 1.43 4.79
CA SER A 4 -13.52 0.84 3.99
C SER A 4 -13.26 1.72 2.76
N ASP A 5 -12.06 1.64 2.20
CA ASP A 5 -11.68 2.24 0.91
C ASP A 5 -12.49 1.66 -0.29
N GLN A 6 -13.43 0.78 0.01
CA GLN A 6 -14.36 0.11 -0.89
C GLN A 6 -15.80 0.60 -0.69
N SER A 7 -16.04 1.71 0.01
CA SER A 7 -17.38 2.31 0.15
C SER A 7 -17.69 3.23 -1.03
N LEU A 8 -18.93 3.18 -1.55
CA LEU A 8 -19.34 4.08 -2.63
C LEU A 8 -19.50 5.50 -2.07
N LYS A 9 -18.88 6.46 -2.73
CA LYS A 9 -18.96 7.88 -2.41
C LYS A 9 -20.26 8.46 -2.95
N VAL A 10 -21.14 8.93 -2.06
CA VAL A 10 -22.47 9.43 -2.43
C VAL A 10 -22.59 10.90 -2.08
N PHE A 11 -22.60 11.74 -3.10
CA PHE A 11 -22.87 13.17 -2.91
C PHE A 11 -24.39 13.40 -2.89
N ILE A 12 -24.88 14.07 -1.85
CA ILE A 12 -26.30 14.40 -1.72
C ILE A 12 -26.49 15.90 -2.04
N SER A 13 -27.11 16.16 -3.19
CA SER A 13 -27.55 17.49 -3.62
C SER A 13 -28.91 17.80 -3.00
N TYR A 14 -29.00 18.90 -2.25
CA TYR A 14 -30.20 19.28 -1.52
C TYR A 14 -30.34 20.81 -1.42
N ALA A 15 -31.56 21.29 -1.21
CA ALA A 15 -31.80 22.69 -0.85
C ALA A 15 -31.81 22.87 0.66
N ARG A 16 -31.01 23.82 1.17
CA ARG A 16 -30.96 24.15 2.60
C ARG A 16 -32.30 24.62 3.17
N ARG A 17 -33.12 25.29 2.34
CA ARG A 17 -34.39 25.91 2.75
C ARG A 17 -35.41 24.90 3.31
N ASP A 18 -35.52 23.73 2.68
CA ASP A 18 -36.58 22.76 2.96
C ASP A 18 -36.13 21.29 2.91
N GLY A 19 -34.88 21.02 2.54
CA GLY A 19 -34.32 19.66 2.46
C GLY A 19 -33.21 19.35 3.48
N ALA A 20 -32.78 20.31 4.31
CA ALA A 20 -31.60 20.14 5.18
C ALA A 20 -31.73 18.99 6.18
N ALA A 21 -32.80 18.97 6.98
CA ALA A 21 -33.02 17.94 7.99
C ALA A 21 -33.10 16.53 7.36
N PHE A 22 -33.83 16.39 6.25
CA PHE A 22 -33.91 15.12 5.54
C PHE A 22 -32.57 14.68 4.95
N ALA A 23 -31.78 15.61 4.41
CA ALA A 23 -30.46 15.30 3.85
C ALA A 23 -29.48 14.84 4.93
N GLU A 24 -29.52 15.44 6.12
CA GLU A 24 -28.73 15.00 7.29
C GLU A 24 -29.13 13.59 7.74
N ASP A 25 -30.43 13.34 7.92
CA ASP A 25 -30.94 12.01 8.27
C ASP A 25 -30.56 10.95 7.21
N LEU A 26 -30.56 11.34 5.93
CA LEU A 26 -30.21 10.46 4.83
C LEU A 26 -28.70 10.13 4.81
N VAL A 27 -27.83 11.07 5.15
CA VAL A 27 -26.39 10.81 5.32
C VAL A 27 -26.18 9.78 6.41
N ASP A 28 -26.76 10.00 7.60
CA ASP A 28 -26.57 9.11 8.74
C ASP A 28 -27.08 7.70 8.40
N ALA A 29 -28.23 7.61 7.74
CA ALA A 29 -28.81 6.34 7.30
C ALA A 29 -27.92 5.60 6.27
N LEU A 30 -27.34 6.32 5.31
CA LEU A 30 -26.46 5.74 4.29
C LEU A 30 -25.08 5.36 4.87
N ASP A 31 -24.55 6.15 5.80
CA ASP A 31 -23.33 5.83 6.55
C ASP A 31 -23.50 4.55 7.36
N VAL A 32 -24.64 4.38 8.05
CA VAL A 32 -25.00 3.12 8.73
C VAL A 32 -25.13 1.95 7.74
N ALA A 33 -25.61 2.21 6.52
CA ALA A 33 -25.73 1.21 5.46
C ALA A 33 -24.41 0.91 4.72
N GLY A 34 -23.30 1.56 5.08
CA GLY A 34 -21.95 1.28 4.55
C GLY A 34 -21.55 2.09 3.31
N PHE A 35 -22.26 3.17 3.00
CA PHE A 35 -21.87 4.14 1.98
C PHE A 35 -21.01 5.25 2.62
N ASP A 36 -20.23 5.96 1.79
CA ASP A 36 -19.58 7.19 2.20
C ASP A 36 -20.41 8.37 1.71
N ALA A 37 -21.46 8.72 2.47
CA ALA A 37 -22.40 9.77 2.10
C ALA A 37 -21.95 11.12 2.64
N PHE A 38 -22.04 12.18 1.82
CA PHE A 38 -21.64 13.52 2.23
C PHE A 38 -22.50 14.63 1.59
N LEU A 39 -22.55 15.76 2.30
CA LEU A 39 -23.23 17.00 1.90
C LEU A 39 -22.18 18.08 1.61
N ASP A 40 -22.57 19.13 0.89
CA ASP A 40 -21.82 20.39 0.95
C ASP A 40 -22.14 21.15 2.26
N ARG A 41 -21.36 20.86 3.30
CA ARG A 41 -21.53 21.40 4.67
C ARG A 41 -20.96 22.81 4.88
N ASN A 42 -20.37 23.44 3.86
CA ASN A 42 -19.68 24.72 4.03
C ASN A 42 -20.60 25.92 3.83
N ASP A 43 -20.69 26.80 4.82
CA ASP A 43 -20.93 28.22 4.55
C ASP A 43 -19.68 28.78 3.87
N ILE A 44 -19.80 29.05 2.58
CA ILE A 44 -18.72 29.60 1.75
C ILE A 44 -18.28 30.92 2.38
N ALA A 45 -17.00 31.02 2.75
CA ALA A 45 -16.42 32.28 3.17
C ALA A 45 -16.49 33.28 2.00
N ALA A 46 -16.80 34.55 2.28
CA ALA A 46 -16.88 35.57 1.24
C ALA A 46 -15.56 35.64 0.45
N GLY A 47 -15.58 35.24 -0.83
CA GLY A 47 -14.43 35.28 -1.75
C GLY A 47 -13.90 33.93 -2.24
N GLU A 48 -14.42 32.78 -1.80
CA GLU A 48 -14.06 31.46 -2.34
C GLU A 48 -14.92 31.12 -3.58
N ASP A 49 -14.30 30.54 -4.63
CA ASP A 49 -14.98 30.07 -5.83
C ASP A 49 -15.75 28.79 -5.53
N TRP A 50 -17.00 28.97 -5.09
CA TRP A 50 -17.88 27.90 -4.68
C TRP A 50 -18.19 26.90 -5.80
N GLU A 51 -18.21 27.33 -7.07
CA GLU A 51 -18.48 26.45 -8.21
C GLU A 51 -17.36 25.41 -8.35
N ARG A 52 -16.11 25.86 -8.34
CA ARG A 52 -14.94 24.97 -8.43
C ARG A 52 -14.88 23.94 -7.30
N ARG A 53 -15.27 24.34 -6.09
CA ARG A 53 -15.33 23.43 -4.93
C ARG A 53 -16.38 22.35 -5.11
N LEU A 54 -17.61 22.74 -5.49
CA LEU A 54 -18.70 21.78 -5.72
C LEU A 54 -18.40 20.87 -6.90
N GLU A 55 -17.77 21.39 -7.96
CA GLU A 55 -17.32 20.59 -9.10
C GLU A 55 -16.42 19.44 -8.64
N GLY A 56 -15.42 19.73 -7.78
CA GLY A 56 -14.54 18.71 -7.22
C GLY A 56 -15.29 17.66 -6.37
N LEU A 57 -16.30 18.08 -5.60
CA LEU A 57 -17.14 17.16 -4.81
C LEU A 57 -17.98 16.24 -5.71
N ILE A 58 -18.55 16.77 -6.78
CA ILE A 58 -19.35 16.01 -7.75
C ILE A 58 -18.45 15.07 -8.56
N ALA A 59 -17.26 15.54 -8.95
CA ALA A 59 -16.27 14.74 -9.67
C ALA A 59 -15.78 13.55 -8.84
N ALA A 60 -15.53 13.74 -7.54
CA ALA A 60 -15.09 12.69 -6.63
C ALA A 60 -16.20 11.72 -6.19
N ALA A 61 -17.48 12.04 -6.45
CA ALA A 61 -18.60 11.19 -6.09
C ALA A 61 -18.83 10.06 -7.11
N ASP A 62 -19.17 8.87 -6.63
CA ASP A 62 -19.59 7.76 -7.47
C ASP A 62 -21.01 7.95 -7.99
N THR A 63 -21.89 8.43 -7.11
CA THR A 63 -23.29 8.69 -7.46
C THR A 63 -23.77 9.97 -6.79
N VAL A 64 -24.60 10.72 -7.51
CA VAL A 64 -25.26 11.91 -7.00
C VAL A 64 -26.69 11.54 -6.62
N VAL A 65 -27.04 11.72 -5.35
CA VAL A 65 -28.42 11.64 -4.88
C VAL A 65 -29.01 13.04 -4.89
N TYR A 66 -30.09 13.22 -5.65
CA TYR A 66 -30.78 14.50 -5.73
C TYR A 66 -32.02 14.48 -4.84
N VAL A 67 -32.00 15.27 -3.77
CA VAL A 67 -33.13 15.42 -2.85
C VAL A 67 -34.15 16.37 -3.47
N VAL A 68 -35.26 15.81 -3.95
CA VAL A 68 -36.36 16.55 -4.58
C VAL A 68 -37.24 17.16 -3.48
N THR A 69 -37.26 18.49 -3.47
CA THR A 69 -38.15 19.36 -2.69
C THR A 69 -38.55 20.56 -3.55
N PRO A 70 -39.62 21.31 -3.22
CA PRO A 70 -39.95 22.54 -3.91
C PRO A 70 -38.77 23.53 -3.96
N GLY A 71 -37.98 23.61 -2.90
CA GLY A 71 -36.78 24.44 -2.80
C GLY A 71 -35.64 23.97 -3.70
N SER A 72 -35.39 22.66 -3.82
CA SER A 72 -34.29 22.16 -4.67
C SER A 72 -34.59 22.26 -6.15
N VAL A 73 -35.86 22.17 -6.53
CA VAL A 73 -36.32 22.34 -7.92
C VAL A 73 -36.19 23.79 -8.40
N LEU A 74 -36.41 24.76 -7.50
CA LEU A 74 -36.28 26.19 -7.79
C LEU A 74 -34.85 26.73 -7.60
N SER A 75 -33.95 25.93 -7.02
CA SER A 75 -32.59 26.34 -6.69
C SER A 75 -31.69 26.33 -7.94
N GLU A 76 -31.20 27.50 -8.33
CA GLU A 76 -30.23 27.63 -9.43
C GLU A 76 -28.96 26.79 -9.18
N ARG A 77 -28.50 26.81 -7.94
CA ARG A 77 -27.34 26.03 -7.48
C ARG A 77 -27.57 24.53 -7.63
N CYS A 78 -28.70 24.01 -7.15
CA CYS A 78 -29.01 22.59 -7.31
C CYS A 78 -29.16 22.21 -8.79
N GLY A 79 -29.74 23.10 -9.60
CA GLY A 79 -29.77 22.93 -11.05
C GLY A 79 -28.38 22.90 -11.69
N TRP A 80 -27.44 23.71 -11.21
CA TRP A 80 -26.05 23.69 -11.64
C TRP A 80 -25.35 22.38 -11.26
N GLU A 81 -25.49 21.92 -10.01
CA GLU A 81 -24.90 20.66 -9.53
C GLU A 81 -25.33 19.47 -10.40
N ILE A 82 -26.60 19.42 -10.79
CA ILE A 82 -27.12 18.37 -11.67
C ILE A 82 -26.56 18.46 -13.08
N ARG A 83 -26.46 19.65 -13.67
CA ARG A 83 -25.86 19.82 -15.00
C ARG A 83 -24.38 19.40 -15.00
N THR A 84 -23.66 19.70 -13.93
CA THR A 84 -22.27 19.27 -13.73
C THR A 84 -22.18 17.75 -13.58
N ALA A 85 -23.10 17.13 -12.84
CA ALA A 85 -23.17 15.67 -12.74
C ALA A 85 -23.48 15.02 -14.11
N GLU A 86 -24.41 15.60 -14.88
CA GLU A 86 -24.73 15.13 -16.24
C GLU A 86 -23.55 15.27 -17.21
N SER A 87 -22.80 16.38 -17.19
CA SER A 87 -21.65 16.58 -18.07
C SER A 87 -20.50 15.60 -17.77
N LEU A 88 -20.37 15.19 -16.51
CA LEU A 88 -19.45 14.15 -16.06
C LEU A 88 -19.99 12.73 -16.24
N ASN A 89 -21.17 12.57 -16.86
CA ASN A 89 -21.89 11.30 -17.01
C ASN A 89 -22.09 10.54 -15.69
N LYS A 90 -22.20 11.24 -14.56
CA LYS A 90 -22.44 10.61 -13.25
C LYS A 90 -23.84 10.03 -13.18
N ARG A 91 -24.00 8.95 -12.41
CA ARG A 91 -25.33 8.42 -12.09
C ARG A 91 -26.03 9.41 -11.16
N ILE A 92 -27.28 9.74 -11.47
CA ILE A 92 -28.13 10.60 -10.67
C ILE A 92 -29.34 9.79 -10.18
N VAL A 93 -29.55 9.74 -8.87
CA VAL A 93 -30.67 9.04 -8.24
C VAL A 93 -31.58 10.07 -7.56
N PRO A 94 -32.78 10.34 -8.10
CA PRO A 94 -33.70 11.29 -7.50
C PRO A 94 -34.49 10.66 -6.35
N VAL A 95 -34.46 11.35 -5.21
CA VAL A 95 -35.13 10.96 -3.96
C VAL A 95 -36.15 12.03 -3.59
N VAL A 96 -37.42 11.68 -3.53
CA VAL A 96 -38.51 12.62 -3.21
C VAL A 96 -38.70 12.69 -1.71
N ALA A 97 -38.25 13.81 -1.11
CA ALA A 97 -38.46 14.10 0.30
C ALA A 97 -39.77 14.87 0.54
N ILE A 98 -40.07 15.82 -0.35
CA ILE A 98 -41.32 16.59 -0.35
C ILE A 98 -41.87 16.53 -1.77
N GLU A 99 -43.15 16.18 -1.90
CA GLU A 99 -43.81 16.09 -3.21
C GLU A 99 -43.80 17.46 -3.93
N VAL A 100 -43.42 17.43 -5.20
CA VAL A 100 -43.38 18.61 -6.09
C VAL A 100 -44.42 18.42 -7.20
N PRO A 101 -45.28 19.41 -7.48
CA PRO A 101 -46.21 19.33 -8.59
C PRO A 101 -45.50 19.14 -9.92
N GLU A 102 -46.03 18.27 -10.78
CA GLU A 102 -45.46 17.93 -12.09
C GLU A 102 -45.19 19.16 -12.98
N ALA A 103 -46.03 20.20 -12.88
CA ALA A 103 -45.87 21.46 -13.61
C ALA A 103 -44.62 22.27 -13.21
N GLY A 104 -44.02 21.99 -12.05
CA GLY A 104 -42.77 22.61 -11.57
C GLY A 104 -41.53 21.74 -11.78
N THR A 105 -41.69 20.48 -12.17
CA THR A 105 -40.59 19.50 -12.27
C THR A 105 -39.76 19.73 -13.54
N PRO A 106 -38.43 19.89 -13.45
CA PRO A 106 -37.57 20.02 -14.61
C PRO A 106 -37.64 18.79 -15.52
N ALA A 107 -37.60 18.98 -16.84
CA ALA A 107 -37.75 17.90 -17.82
C ALA A 107 -36.71 16.78 -17.67
N TRP A 108 -35.50 17.09 -17.20
CA TRP A 108 -34.45 16.08 -16.96
C TRP A 108 -34.85 15.09 -15.87
N LEU A 109 -35.55 15.57 -14.84
CA LEU A 109 -35.96 14.81 -13.67
C LEU A 109 -37.12 13.85 -14.02
N GLY A 110 -38.03 14.26 -14.90
CA GLY A 110 -39.16 13.44 -15.38
C GLY A 110 -38.77 12.21 -16.21
N ARG A 111 -37.50 12.08 -16.62
CA ARG A 111 -36.97 10.91 -17.34
C ARG A 111 -36.42 9.83 -16.40
N LEU A 112 -36.30 10.11 -15.10
CA LEU A 112 -35.68 9.24 -14.12
C LEU A 112 -36.72 8.56 -13.24
N ASN A 113 -36.37 7.38 -12.72
CA ASN A 113 -37.18 6.69 -11.73
C ASN A 113 -36.92 7.28 -10.34
N TYR A 114 -38.00 7.65 -9.64
CA TYR A 114 -37.94 8.26 -8.32
C TYR A 114 -38.00 7.23 -7.19
N ILE A 115 -37.32 7.54 -6.09
CA ILE A 115 -37.47 6.84 -4.81
C ILE A 115 -38.18 7.78 -3.82
N PHE A 116 -39.30 7.33 -3.27
CA PHE A 116 -40.16 8.18 -2.44
C PHE A 116 -39.88 7.98 -0.94
N PHE A 117 -39.61 9.09 -0.25
CA PHE A 117 -39.46 9.20 1.21
C PHE A 117 -40.54 10.13 1.82
N ASP A 118 -41.56 10.48 1.05
CA ASP A 118 -42.67 11.40 1.38
C ASP A 118 -43.79 10.76 2.24
N GLY A 119 -43.50 9.64 2.92
CA GLY A 119 -44.46 8.93 3.77
C GLY A 119 -45.36 7.91 3.04
N ARG A 120 -45.30 7.78 1.71
CA ARG A 120 -46.00 6.70 0.96
C ARG A 120 -45.52 5.29 1.36
N GLN A 121 -44.31 5.21 1.88
CA GLN A 121 -43.68 3.99 2.36
C GLN A 121 -42.82 4.29 3.59
N THR A 122 -42.44 3.25 4.33
CA THR A 122 -41.57 3.40 5.50
C THR A 122 -40.16 3.84 5.07
N PHE A 123 -39.51 4.67 5.90
CA PHE A 123 -38.15 5.14 5.67
C PHE A 123 -37.18 3.99 5.37
N SER A 124 -37.23 2.90 6.15
CA SER A 124 -36.35 1.74 5.95
C SER A 124 -36.58 1.03 4.61
N ARG A 125 -37.81 1.01 4.09
CA ARG A 125 -38.11 0.43 2.76
C ARG A 125 -37.55 1.32 1.65
N ALA A 126 -37.73 2.63 1.77
CA ALA A 126 -37.19 3.62 0.85
C ALA A 126 -35.64 3.59 0.84
N LEU A 127 -35.03 3.52 2.02
CA LEU A 127 -33.59 3.37 2.17
C LEU A 127 -33.07 2.10 1.51
N LYS A 128 -33.75 0.96 1.68
CA LYS A 128 -33.36 -0.30 1.02
C LYS A 128 -33.43 -0.19 -0.51
N GLN A 129 -34.44 0.48 -1.05
CA GLN A 129 -34.54 0.75 -2.50
C GLN A 129 -33.39 1.62 -2.97
N LEU A 130 -33.06 2.68 -2.21
CA LEU A 130 -31.94 3.56 -2.51
C LEU A 130 -30.61 2.80 -2.46
N SER A 131 -30.33 2.04 -1.39
CA SER A 131 -29.12 1.23 -1.30
C SER A 131 -28.97 0.27 -2.47
N THR A 132 -30.07 -0.33 -2.93
CA THR A 132 -30.07 -1.24 -4.10
C THR A 132 -29.75 -0.48 -5.40
N ALA A 133 -30.34 0.71 -5.59
CA ALA A 133 -30.06 1.56 -6.74
C ALA A 133 -28.59 2.04 -6.77
N LEU A 134 -28.03 2.33 -5.59
CA LEU A 134 -26.64 2.74 -5.43
C LEU A 134 -25.64 1.60 -5.69
N THR A 135 -25.95 0.37 -5.27
CA THR A 135 -25.04 -0.78 -5.45
C THR A 135 -25.17 -1.48 -6.80
N THR A 136 -26.21 -1.17 -7.58
CA THR A 136 -26.37 -1.71 -8.94
C THR A 136 -25.18 -1.26 -9.80
N ASP A 137 -24.41 -2.20 -10.35
CA ASP A 137 -23.18 -1.95 -11.11
C ASP A 137 -22.11 -1.17 -10.32
N ALA A 138 -22.03 -1.34 -8.99
CA ALA A 138 -21.09 -0.60 -8.14
C ALA A 138 -19.63 -0.62 -8.64
N THR A 139 -19.13 -1.78 -9.09
CA THR A 139 -17.78 -1.90 -9.64
C THR A 139 -17.58 -1.05 -10.89
N TRP A 140 -18.59 -1.02 -11.78
CA TRP A 140 -18.57 -0.19 -12.99
C TRP A 140 -18.51 1.31 -12.63
N ILE A 141 -19.31 1.74 -11.66
CA ILE A 141 -19.42 3.14 -11.24
C ILE A 141 -18.14 3.62 -10.55
N ARG A 142 -17.54 2.78 -9.69
CA ARG A 142 -16.25 3.12 -9.07
C ARG A 142 -15.16 3.29 -10.09
N GLU A 143 -15.08 2.37 -11.04
CA GLU A 143 -14.07 2.42 -12.08
C GLU A 143 -14.29 3.63 -13.01
N HIS A 144 -15.55 3.98 -13.29
CA HIS A 144 -15.91 5.24 -13.94
C HIS A 144 -15.33 6.45 -13.19
N THR A 145 -15.55 6.56 -11.87
CA THR A 145 -15.02 7.67 -11.07
C THR A 145 -13.49 7.66 -11.00
N ARG A 146 -12.88 6.49 -10.80
CA ARG A 146 -11.42 6.35 -10.69
C ARG A 146 -10.71 6.84 -11.96
N ILE A 147 -11.18 6.42 -13.13
CA ILE A 147 -10.60 6.85 -14.40
C ILE A 147 -10.86 8.35 -14.64
N ALA A 148 -12.03 8.87 -14.26
CA ALA A 148 -12.32 10.30 -14.33
C ALA A 148 -11.30 11.13 -13.53
N GLU A 149 -11.05 10.75 -12.28
CA GLU A 149 -10.11 11.46 -11.39
C GLU A 149 -8.68 11.42 -11.93
N LEU A 150 -8.25 10.29 -12.49
CA LEU A 150 -6.94 10.16 -13.13
C LEU A 150 -6.83 11.03 -14.38
N ALA A 151 -7.84 11.00 -15.25
CA ALA A 151 -7.89 11.79 -16.46
C ALA A 151 -7.92 13.30 -16.17
N GLU A 152 -8.69 13.72 -15.17
CA GLU A 152 -8.73 15.11 -14.73
C GLU A 152 -7.37 15.56 -14.18
N ARG A 153 -6.75 14.75 -13.31
CA ARG A 153 -5.41 15.02 -12.79
C ARG A 153 -4.38 15.14 -13.92
N TRP A 154 -4.45 14.27 -14.92
CA TRP A 154 -3.58 14.30 -16.09
C TRP A 154 -3.75 15.59 -16.87
N ILE A 155 -4.99 16.02 -17.17
CA ILE A 155 -5.24 17.30 -17.85
C ILE A 155 -4.77 18.49 -17.02
N GLN A 156 -5.12 18.55 -15.74
CA GLN A 156 -4.75 19.65 -14.85
C GLN A 156 -3.24 19.82 -14.71
N ARG A 157 -2.47 18.72 -14.82
CA ARG A 157 -0.99 18.73 -14.76
C ARG A 157 -0.32 19.00 -16.10
N GLY A 158 -1.08 19.33 -17.15
CA GLY A 158 -0.54 19.61 -18.48
C GLY A 158 -0.26 18.36 -19.32
N ARG A 159 -1.00 17.27 -19.06
CA ARG A 159 -0.95 15.99 -19.79
C ARG A 159 0.42 15.28 -19.80
N PRO A 160 1.10 15.11 -18.66
CA PRO A 160 2.41 14.45 -18.65
C PRO A 160 2.29 12.93 -18.81
N ASP A 161 3.20 12.34 -19.60
CA ASP A 161 3.23 10.89 -19.91
C ASP A 161 3.42 9.98 -18.68
N VAL A 162 3.94 10.53 -17.58
CA VAL A 162 4.14 9.81 -16.31
C VAL A 162 2.83 9.46 -15.61
N LEU A 163 1.74 10.16 -15.94
CA LEU A 163 0.41 9.92 -15.35
C LEU A 163 -0.47 9.02 -16.22
N LEU A 164 0.00 8.61 -17.40
CA LEU A 164 -0.73 7.69 -18.28
C LEU A 164 -0.69 6.26 -17.73
N LEU A 165 -1.77 5.52 -17.93
CA LEU A 165 -1.87 4.11 -17.53
C LEU A 165 -0.92 3.25 -18.37
N ARG A 166 -0.46 2.13 -17.79
CA ARG A 166 0.45 1.18 -18.45
C ARG A 166 0.16 -0.26 -18.04
N GLY A 167 0.51 -1.21 -18.89
CA GLY A 167 0.44 -2.63 -18.62
C GLY A 167 -0.95 -3.05 -18.12
N PRO A 168 -1.06 -3.83 -17.02
CA PRO A 168 -2.33 -4.36 -16.56
C PRO A 168 -3.40 -3.31 -16.24
N GLU A 169 -3.01 -2.11 -15.78
CA GLU A 169 -3.98 -1.05 -15.48
C GLU A 169 -4.62 -0.46 -16.74
N LEU A 170 -3.84 -0.35 -17.83
CA LEU A 170 -4.34 0.11 -19.12
C LEU A 170 -5.24 -0.96 -19.75
N GLU A 171 -4.84 -2.23 -19.71
CA GLU A 171 -5.67 -3.34 -20.18
C GLU A 171 -7.01 -3.40 -19.44
N ALA A 172 -6.99 -3.24 -18.11
CA ALA A 172 -8.21 -3.20 -17.30
C ALA A 172 -9.12 -2.02 -17.69
N ALA A 173 -8.56 -0.82 -17.91
CA ALA A 173 -9.31 0.35 -18.34
C ALA A 173 -9.91 0.19 -19.76
N GLN A 174 -9.18 -0.44 -20.68
CA GLN A 174 -9.67 -0.76 -22.03
C GLN A 174 -10.80 -1.80 -22.01
N GLN A 175 -10.66 -2.84 -21.18
CA GLN A 175 -11.73 -3.83 -20.98
C GLN A 175 -12.97 -3.20 -20.35
N TRP A 176 -12.77 -2.31 -19.37
CA TRP A 176 -13.85 -1.54 -18.78
C TRP A 176 -14.58 -0.72 -19.84
N ILE A 177 -13.89 0.08 -20.66
CA ILE A 177 -14.58 0.91 -21.65
C ILE A 177 -15.29 0.06 -22.72
N ALA A 178 -14.74 -1.10 -23.08
CA ALA A 178 -15.34 -2.06 -23.99
C ALA A 178 -16.59 -2.76 -23.41
N GLY A 179 -16.66 -2.88 -22.08
CA GLY A 179 -17.79 -3.46 -21.35
C GLY A 179 -18.99 -2.52 -21.15
N ALA A 180 -18.97 -1.31 -21.75
CA ALA A 180 -20.03 -0.32 -21.57
C ALA A 180 -21.40 -0.83 -22.03
N SER A 181 -22.37 -0.80 -21.11
CA SER A 181 -23.77 -1.13 -21.37
C SER A 181 -24.64 0.13 -21.42
N ASP A 182 -25.88 -0.03 -21.89
CA ASP A 182 -26.90 1.04 -21.87
C ASP A 182 -27.53 1.27 -20.49
N THR A 183 -27.19 0.46 -19.47
CA THR A 183 -27.82 0.52 -18.13
C THR A 183 -27.00 1.29 -17.10
N GLY A 184 -25.72 1.57 -17.38
CA GLY A 184 -24.79 2.28 -16.51
C GLY A 184 -24.43 3.69 -16.99
N PRO A 185 -23.73 4.49 -16.15
CA PRO A 185 -23.12 5.74 -16.61
C PRO A 185 -22.16 5.45 -17.77
N ARG A 186 -22.35 6.14 -18.89
CA ARG A 186 -21.55 5.94 -20.10
C ARG A 186 -20.18 6.57 -19.93
N PRO A 187 -19.09 5.95 -20.41
CA PRO A 187 -17.78 6.56 -20.40
C PRO A 187 -17.81 7.91 -21.14
N SER A 188 -17.40 8.98 -20.45
CA SER A 188 -17.28 10.33 -21.00
C SER A 188 -16.12 10.44 -22.00
N ASP A 189 -16.10 11.53 -22.77
CA ASP A 189 -14.99 11.84 -23.67
C ASP A 189 -13.67 12.00 -22.93
N LEU A 190 -13.73 12.44 -21.66
CA LEU A 190 -12.57 12.53 -20.79
C LEU A 190 -11.93 11.15 -20.57
N HIS A 191 -12.73 10.13 -20.26
CA HIS A 191 -12.22 8.75 -20.11
C HIS A 191 -11.58 8.26 -21.40
N ARG A 192 -12.26 8.43 -22.54
CA ARG A 192 -11.77 8.01 -23.86
C ARG A 192 -10.43 8.66 -24.15
N SER A 193 -10.35 9.98 -24.03
CA SER A 193 -9.13 10.74 -24.32
C SER A 193 -7.92 10.30 -23.47
N PHE A 194 -8.14 9.95 -22.20
CA PHE A 194 -7.08 9.52 -21.31
C PHE A 194 -6.64 8.07 -21.57
N ILE A 195 -7.58 7.16 -21.83
CA ILE A 195 -7.28 5.77 -22.18
C ILE A 195 -6.59 5.70 -23.54
N ASP A 196 -7.06 6.46 -24.53
CA ASP A 196 -6.47 6.52 -25.88
C ASP A 196 -5.05 7.08 -25.81
N ALA A 197 -4.83 8.18 -25.06
CA ALA A 197 -3.49 8.73 -24.87
C ALA A 197 -2.55 7.73 -24.16
N SER A 198 -3.07 6.97 -23.20
CA SER A 198 -2.31 5.93 -22.51
C SER A 198 -1.92 4.80 -23.47
N ALA A 199 -2.84 4.36 -24.31
CA ALA A 199 -2.61 3.34 -25.33
C ALA A 199 -1.59 3.79 -26.39
N ASP A 200 -1.73 5.02 -26.90
CA ASP A 200 -0.79 5.60 -27.87
C ASP A 200 0.62 5.69 -27.28
N HIS A 201 0.74 6.10 -26.03
CA HIS A 201 2.03 6.17 -25.34
C HIS A 201 2.68 4.79 -25.17
N GLU A 202 1.92 3.79 -24.72
CA GLU A 202 2.41 2.42 -24.58
C GLU A 202 2.86 1.82 -25.92
N GLN A 203 2.08 2.02 -26.98
CA GLN A 203 2.44 1.59 -28.32
C GLN A 203 3.72 2.28 -28.82
N ASN A 204 3.87 3.57 -28.57
CA ASN A 204 5.07 4.33 -28.93
C ASN A 204 6.31 3.85 -28.17
N GLN A 205 6.19 3.54 -26.87
CA GLN A 205 7.29 2.97 -26.09
C GLN A 205 7.69 1.58 -26.60
N ALA A 206 6.71 0.71 -26.84
CA ALA A 206 6.97 -0.63 -27.39
C ALA A 206 7.64 -0.57 -28.77
N ALA A 207 7.23 0.36 -29.63
CA ALA A 207 7.86 0.58 -30.92
C ALA A 207 9.32 1.06 -30.79
N LEU A 208 9.58 1.99 -29.88
CA LEU A 208 10.93 2.50 -29.61
C LEU A 208 11.85 1.42 -29.04
N GLU A 209 11.34 0.56 -28.16
CA GLU A 209 12.08 -0.58 -27.62
C GLU A 209 12.37 -1.62 -28.70
N ALA A 210 11.40 -1.93 -29.55
CA ALA A 210 11.59 -2.81 -30.70
C ALA A 210 12.65 -2.27 -31.67
N GLU A 211 12.65 -0.96 -31.93
CA GLU A 211 13.68 -0.30 -32.75
C GLU A 211 15.07 -0.36 -32.10
N ARG A 212 15.17 -0.11 -30.78
CA ARG A 212 16.43 -0.22 -30.02
C ARG A 212 16.98 -1.65 -30.07
N LEU A 213 16.14 -2.65 -29.87
CA LEU A 213 16.51 -4.06 -29.95
C LEU A 213 16.95 -4.44 -31.37
N ALA A 214 16.25 -3.95 -32.40
CA ALA A 214 16.64 -4.16 -33.80
C ALA A 214 18.00 -3.52 -34.11
N ALA A 215 18.27 -2.31 -33.63
CA ALA A 215 19.55 -1.63 -33.81
C ALA A 215 20.71 -2.40 -33.16
N VAL A 216 20.52 -2.93 -31.96
CA VAL A 216 21.50 -3.80 -31.28
C VAL A 216 21.74 -5.10 -32.07
N GLY A 217 20.69 -5.70 -32.64
CA GLY A 217 20.79 -6.89 -33.49
C GLY A 217 21.59 -6.64 -34.78
N VAL A 218 21.41 -5.47 -35.42
CA VAL A 218 22.20 -5.06 -36.60
C VAL A 218 23.67 -4.89 -36.23
N GLU A 219 23.97 -4.30 -35.07
CA GLU A 219 25.36 -4.14 -34.62
C GLU A 219 26.03 -5.51 -34.31
N GLN A 220 25.29 -6.45 -33.74
CA GLN A 220 25.79 -7.80 -33.47
C GLN A 220 26.04 -8.59 -34.76
N THR A 221 25.13 -8.52 -35.73
CA THR A 221 25.32 -9.18 -37.05
C THR A 221 26.50 -8.58 -37.82
N ALA A 222 26.70 -7.25 -37.77
CA ALA A 222 27.86 -6.59 -38.35
C ALA A 222 29.18 -7.03 -37.67
N LYS A 223 29.19 -7.20 -36.34
CA LYS A 223 30.34 -7.77 -35.59
C LYS A 223 30.62 -9.22 -35.99
N GLU A 224 29.58 -10.05 -36.14
CA GLU A 224 29.72 -11.42 -36.63
C GLU A 224 30.28 -11.50 -38.06
N GLU A 225 29.81 -10.63 -38.97
CA GLU A 225 30.33 -10.58 -40.34
C GLU A 225 31.79 -10.11 -40.38
N ALA A 226 32.17 -9.15 -39.53
CA ALA A 226 33.57 -8.73 -39.37
C ALA A 226 34.45 -9.89 -38.85
N LEU A 227 33.95 -10.66 -37.88
CA LEU A 227 34.58 -11.89 -37.39
C LEU A 227 34.69 -12.97 -38.47
N LYS A 228 33.67 -13.18 -39.30
CA LYS A 228 33.68 -14.11 -40.44
C LYS A 228 34.67 -13.68 -41.54
N ARG A 229 34.87 -12.38 -41.75
CA ARG A 229 35.92 -11.88 -42.66
C ARG A 229 37.33 -12.11 -42.09
N LEU A 230 37.49 -12.02 -40.77
CA LEU A 230 38.72 -12.41 -40.09
C LEU A 230 38.98 -13.92 -40.22
N SER A 231 37.95 -14.75 -40.04
CA SER A 231 38.08 -16.21 -40.17
C SER A 231 38.32 -16.68 -41.60
N ARG A 232 37.79 -15.97 -42.62
CA ARG A 232 38.13 -16.22 -44.04
C ARG A 232 39.60 -15.94 -44.38
N ARG A 233 40.30 -15.09 -43.62
CA ARG A 233 41.76 -14.91 -43.78
C ARG A 233 42.57 -16.01 -43.10
N THR A 234 42.01 -16.71 -42.13
CA THR A 234 42.67 -17.82 -41.42
C THR A 234 42.27 -19.20 -41.96
N ALA A 235 41.15 -19.30 -42.70
CA ALA A 235 40.59 -20.53 -43.26
C ALA A 235 41.03 -20.83 -44.72
N LEU A 236 42.31 -20.60 -45.05
CA LEU A 236 42.96 -21.30 -46.18
C LEU A 236 43.49 -22.69 -45.75
N GLY A 237 43.29 -23.08 -44.49
CA GLY A 237 43.53 -24.43 -44.00
C GLY A 237 42.22 -25.21 -43.84
N LEU A 238 42.07 -26.27 -44.65
CA LEU A 238 41.23 -27.46 -44.40
C LEU A 238 39.73 -27.39 -44.76
N ALA A 239 39.48 -27.61 -46.06
CA ALA A 239 38.79 -28.77 -46.63
C ALA A 239 37.44 -29.29 -46.06
N ALA A 240 36.55 -29.52 -47.03
CA ALA A 240 35.58 -30.63 -47.13
C ALA A 240 34.16 -30.44 -46.54
N SER A 241 33.29 -29.86 -47.38
CA SER A 241 32.17 -30.56 -48.02
C SER A 241 31.37 -31.58 -47.19
N GLY A 242 30.19 -31.20 -46.70
CA GLY A 242 29.21 -32.17 -46.16
C GLY A 242 27.75 -31.70 -46.00
N ILE A 243 27.46 -30.40 -46.06
CA ILE A 243 26.17 -29.89 -45.49
C ILE A 243 25.04 -29.70 -46.52
N LEU A 244 25.32 -29.78 -47.83
CA LEU A 244 24.31 -29.49 -48.86
C LEU A 244 23.18 -30.54 -49.01
N ALA A 245 23.29 -31.70 -48.35
CA ALA A 245 22.26 -32.75 -48.44
C ALA A 245 21.16 -32.66 -47.35
N VAL A 246 21.32 -31.86 -46.30
CA VAL A 246 20.38 -31.83 -45.14
C VAL A 246 19.21 -30.84 -45.34
N ALA A 247 19.35 -29.88 -46.26
CA ALA A 247 18.40 -28.79 -46.44
C ALA A 247 17.00 -29.24 -46.92
N ALA A 248 16.89 -30.36 -47.65
CA ALA A 248 15.61 -30.84 -48.18
C ALA A 248 14.78 -31.65 -47.16
N ILE A 249 15.43 -32.30 -46.19
CA ILE A 249 14.75 -33.04 -45.11
C ILE A 249 14.31 -32.09 -43.99
N GLY A 250 15.07 -31.01 -43.76
CA GLY A 250 14.74 -29.99 -42.75
C GLY A 250 13.39 -29.31 -42.95
N PHE A 251 12.91 -29.18 -44.19
CA PHE A 251 11.66 -28.48 -44.48
C PHE A 251 10.40 -29.28 -44.07
N PHE A 252 10.45 -30.61 -44.14
CA PHE A 252 9.33 -31.47 -43.72
C PHE A 252 9.29 -31.67 -42.19
N GLY A 253 10.44 -31.62 -41.52
CA GLY A 253 10.53 -31.58 -40.06
C GLY A 253 10.10 -30.24 -39.44
N TRP A 254 10.17 -29.14 -40.20
CA TRP A 254 9.84 -27.79 -39.75
C TRP A 254 8.34 -27.58 -39.45
N SER A 255 7.46 -28.45 -40.00
CA SER A 255 5.99 -28.35 -39.91
C SER A 255 5.36 -29.13 -38.75
N LEU A 256 6.08 -30.04 -38.09
CA LEU A 256 5.48 -30.96 -37.10
C LEU A 256 5.71 -30.53 -35.64
N ASN A 257 6.46 -29.44 -35.39
CA ASN A 257 6.86 -29.03 -34.04
C ASN A 257 6.64 -27.53 -33.76
N ALA A 258 5.55 -26.96 -34.28
CA ALA A 258 5.14 -25.58 -33.97
C ALA A 258 4.73 -25.43 -32.49
N GLU A 259 4.06 -26.43 -31.92
CA GLU A 259 3.62 -26.47 -30.51
C GLU A 259 4.78 -26.43 -29.50
N GLY A 260 5.90 -27.10 -29.83
CA GLY A 260 7.09 -27.14 -28.98
C GLY A 260 7.81 -25.80 -28.91
N ARG A 261 7.89 -25.10 -30.05
CA ARG A 261 8.54 -23.79 -30.15
C ARG A 261 7.71 -22.67 -29.53
N PHE A 262 6.38 -22.75 -29.57
CA PHE A 262 5.53 -21.81 -28.83
C PHE A 262 5.75 -21.97 -27.32
N ARG A 263 5.86 -23.21 -26.82
CA ARG A 263 6.22 -23.48 -25.42
C ARG A 263 7.64 -23.04 -25.07
N GLU A 264 8.62 -23.24 -25.96
CA GLU A 264 9.99 -22.76 -25.75
C GLU A 264 10.07 -21.22 -25.79
N ALA A 265 9.32 -20.57 -26.68
CA ALA A 265 9.23 -19.11 -26.75
C ALA A 265 8.49 -18.52 -25.55
N GLN A 266 7.43 -19.17 -25.07
CA GLN A 266 6.76 -18.80 -23.82
C GLN A 266 7.70 -18.97 -22.62
N ARG A 267 8.41 -20.10 -22.51
CA ARG A 267 9.42 -20.28 -21.45
C ARG A 267 10.56 -19.26 -21.56
N ALA A 268 10.98 -18.92 -22.77
CA ALA A 268 12.00 -17.90 -22.98
C ALA A 268 11.50 -16.50 -22.63
N ALA A 269 10.22 -16.20 -22.90
CA ALA A 269 9.58 -14.94 -22.51
C ALA A 269 9.37 -14.86 -20.99
N GLU A 270 8.92 -15.95 -20.34
CA GLU A 270 8.82 -16.06 -18.89
C GLU A 270 10.20 -15.92 -18.23
N MET A 271 11.23 -16.58 -18.76
CA MET A 271 12.61 -16.40 -18.28
C MET A 271 13.11 -14.97 -18.50
N ALA A 272 12.78 -14.33 -19.63
CA ALA A 272 13.18 -12.95 -19.90
C ALA A 272 12.47 -11.96 -18.96
N GLN A 273 11.17 -12.15 -18.70
CA GLN A 273 10.40 -11.36 -17.75
C GLN A 273 10.90 -11.58 -16.31
N GLN A 274 11.20 -12.82 -15.93
CA GLN A 274 11.78 -13.11 -14.62
C GLN A 274 13.16 -12.47 -14.48
N ASN A 275 13.99 -12.52 -15.52
CA ASN A 275 15.30 -11.86 -15.52
C ASN A 275 15.19 -10.34 -15.46
N SER A 276 14.15 -9.72 -16.05
CA SER A 276 13.95 -8.27 -15.95
C SER A 276 13.49 -7.84 -14.56
N ILE A 277 12.55 -8.58 -13.95
CA ILE A 277 12.11 -8.35 -12.56
C ILE A 277 13.29 -8.56 -11.60
N ASP A 278 14.07 -9.63 -11.79
CA ASP A 278 15.26 -9.93 -11.00
C ASP A 278 16.31 -8.81 -11.10
N ALA A 279 16.51 -8.26 -12.31
CA ALA A 279 17.41 -7.13 -12.54
C ALA A 279 16.92 -5.83 -11.87
N GLU A 280 15.61 -5.58 -11.85
CA GLU A 280 15.00 -4.43 -11.17
C GLU A 280 15.14 -4.56 -9.65
N ILE A 281 14.78 -5.71 -9.07
CA ILE A 281 14.98 -6.03 -7.65
C ILE A 281 16.46 -5.90 -7.29
N ALA A 282 17.36 -6.45 -8.12
CA ALA A 282 18.81 -6.34 -7.89
C ALA A 282 19.33 -4.90 -8.01
N GLY A 283 18.65 -4.03 -8.76
CA GLY A 283 18.93 -2.60 -8.85
C GLY A 283 18.49 -1.86 -7.59
N GLU A 284 17.23 -2.06 -7.19
CA GLU A 284 16.63 -1.41 -6.02
C GLU A 284 17.33 -1.86 -4.71
N ALA A 285 17.61 -3.15 -4.57
CA ALA A 285 18.30 -3.72 -3.41
C ALA A 285 19.73 -3.14 -3.19
N LYS A 286 20.35 -2.60 -4.25
CA LYS A 286 21.69 -1.98 -4.18
C LYS A 286 21.66 -0.51 -3.75
N ARG A 287 20.49 0.13 -3.70
CA ARG A 287 20.36 1.53 -3.28
C ARG A 287 21.04 1.78 -1.92
N THR A 288 21.71 2.92 -1.81
CA THR A 288 22.44 3.34 -0.60
C THR A 288 21.90 4.64 -0.02
N ASP A 289 20.93 5.25 -0.70
CA ASP A 289 20.25 6.50 -0.36
C ASP A 289 18.94 6.28 0.41
N ILE A 290 18.67 5.04 0.84
CA ILE A 290 17.45 4.71 1.57
C ILE A 290 17.51 5.30 2.98
N THR A 291 16.48 6.07 3.32
CA THR A 291 16.30 6.69 4.63
C THR A 291 14.88 6.51 5.16
N GLY A 292 14.70 6.66 6.47
CA GLY A 292 13.39 6.65 7.13
C GLY A 292 13.30 5.60 8.24
N GLN A 293 12.09 5.39 8.76
CA GLN A 293 11.86 4.45 9.86
C GLN A 293 10.60 3.63 9.62
N LEU A 294 10.66 2.34 9.92
CA LEU A 294 9.51 1.45 9.96
C LEU A 294 9.32 0.92 11.38
N VAL A 295 8.07 0.94 11.85
CA VAL A 295 7.66 0.38 13.15
C VAL A 295 6.56 -0.63 12.89
N ALA A 296 6.82 -1.89 13.25
CA ALA A 296 5.89 -3.01 13.16
C ALA A 296 5.55 -3.51 14.57
N TYR A 297 4.27 -3.78 14.82
CA TYR A 297 3.80 -4.38 16.06
C TYR A 297 3.28 -5.77 15.74
N ALA A 298 3.62 -6.79 16.54
CA ALA A 298 3.11 -8.15 16.34
C ALA A 298 1.62 -8.28 16.68
N THR A 299 1.12 -7.47 17.61
CA THR A 299 -0.28 -7.50 18.05
C THR A 299 -0.91 -6.10 18.06
N SER A 300 -2.24 -6.04 18.04
CA SER A 300 -3.00 -4.79 18.12
C SER A 300 -2.96 -4.21 19.53
N ARG A 301 -2.72 -2.89 19.62
CA ARG A 301 -2.77 -2.11 20.87
C ARG A 301 -4.09 -2.22 21.65
N THR A 302 -5.17 -2.69 21.02
CA THR A 302 -6.53 -2.74 21.60
C THR A 302 -7.04 -4.14 21.93
N ASP A 303 -6.24 -5.19 21.69
CA ASP A 303 -6.70 -6.57 21.84
C ASP A 303 -5.88 -7.34 22.89
N PHE A 304 -6.40 -7.32 24.12
CA PHE A 304 -5.80 -7.93 25.31
C PHE A 304 -5.98 -9.46 25.38
N ARG A 305 -6.52 -10.09 24.32
CA ARG A 305 -6.95 -11.49 24.34
C ARG A 305 -5.91 -12.49 23.84
N LEU A 306 -4.78 -12.04 23.31
CA LEU A 306 -3.84 -12.93 22.61
C LEU A 306 -2.54 -13.11 23.38
N GLY A 307 -2.09 -14.36 23.41
CA GLY A 307 -1.04 -14.87 24.27
C GLY A 307 0.28 -15.03 23.53
N ALA A 308 1.13 -15.94 24.01
CA ALA A 308 2.43 -16.24 23.40
C ALA A 308 2.32 -16.84 21.99
N ALA A 309 1.30 -17.68 21.75
CA ALA A 309 1.16 -18.42 20.49
C ALA A 309 1.06 -17.51 19.25
N GLU A 310 0.27 -16.44 19.32
CA GLU A 310 0.06 -15.56 18.17
C GLU A 310 1.26 -14.64 17.87
N ARG A 311 2.06 -14.34 18.90
CA ARG A 311 3.38 -13.69 18.72
C ARG A 311 4.34 -14.60 17.98
N THR A 312 4.39 -15.87 18.39
CA THR A 312 5.19 -16.87 17.72
C THR A 312 4.73 -17.09 16.27
N GLU A 313 3.44 -17.01 15.97
CA GLU A 313 2.93 -17.02 14.58
C GLU A 313 3.40 -15.81 13.77
N PHE A 314 3.30 -14.60 14.34
CA PHE A 314 3.83 -13.38 13.72
C PHE A 314 5.33 -13.51 13.43
N THR A 315 6.11 -13.91 14.44
CA THR A 315 7.57 -14.08 14.32
C THR A 315 7.92 -15.11 13.25
N ASN A 316 7.29 -16.28 13.26
CA ASN A 316 7.50 -17.30 12.25
C ASN A 316 7.13 -16.85 10.83
N SER A 317 6.07 -16.04 10.68
CA SER A 317 5.66 -15.51 9.38
C SER A 317 6.58 -14.39 8.90
N ALA A 318 6.88 -13.42 9.75
CA ALA A 318 7.73 -12.28 9.43
C ALA A 318 9.16 -12.74 9.09
N VAL A 319 9.77 -13.61 9.90
CA VAL A 319 11.12 -14.15 9.65
C VAL A 319 11.18 -14.89 8.31
N ARG A 320 10.12 -15.63 7.96
CA ARG A 320 10.05 -16.36 6.68
C ARG A 320 10.03 -15.41 5.49
N HIS A 321 9.14 -14.42 5.51
CA HIS A 321 8.98 -13.47 4.40
C HIS A 321 10.15 -12.49 4.28
N LEU A 322 10.76 -12.09 5.40
CA LEU A 322 11.94 -11.21 5.39
C LEU A 322 13.18 -11.88 4.79
N LEU A 323 13.28 -13.21 4.85
CA LEU A 323 14.37 -13.96 4.24
C LEU A 323 14.15 -14.28 2.76
N ASP A 324 12.96 -14.02 2.23
CA ASP A 324 12.69 -14.17 0.81
C ASP A 324 13.51 -13.11 0.04
N PRO A 325 14.40 -13.51 -0.90
CA PRO A 325 15.26 -12.59 -1.62
C PRO A 325 14.50 -11.61 -2.50
N ASP A 326 13.24 -11.90 -2.85
CA ASP A 326 12.44 -11.12 -3.80
C ASP A 326 11.34 -10.31 -3.09
N THR A 327 11.23 -10.43 -1.77
CA THR A 327 10.22 -9.71 -0.98
C THR A 327 10.84 -8.50 -0.28
N PRO A 328 10.37 -7.27 -0.55
CA PRO A 328 10.84 -6.10 0.16
C PRO A 328 10.27 -6.06 1.58
N LEU A 329 10.99 -5.40 2.48
CA LEU A 329 10.76 -5.41 3.93
C LEU A 329 9.33 -5.01 4.31
N LEU A 330 8.77 -3.98 3.67
CA LEU A 330 7.39 -3.55 3.94
C LEU A 330 6.39 -4.64 3.56
N THR A 331 6.55 -5.23 2.38
CA THR A 331 5.69 -6.32 1.87
C THR A 331 5.79 -7.56 2.75
N ALA A 332 6.98 -7.91 3.23
CA ALA A 332 7.18 -9.05 4.12
C ALA A 332 6.36 -8.90 5.42
N PHE A 333 6.38 -7.70 6.03
CA PHE A 333 5.54 -7.42 7.19
C PHE A 333 4.05 -7.43 6.84
N MET A 334 3.64 -6.84 5.71
CA MET A 334 2.23 -6.87 5.28
C MET A 334 1.71 -8.29 5.03
N GLN A 335 2.53 -9.17 4.45
CA GLN A 335 2.18 -10.58 4.24
C GLN A 335 2.07 -11.33 5.56
N ALA A 336 3.00 -11.11 6.49
CA ALA A 336 2.90 -11.67 7.83
C ALA A 336 1.62 -11.23 8.56
N GLN A 337 1.23 -9.96 8.39
CA GLN A 337 -0.02 -9.44 8.93
C GLN A 337 -1.26 -10.08 8.29
N GLU A 338 -1.27 -10.29 6.98
CA GLU A 338 -2.41 -10.89 6.28
C GLU A 338 -2.55 -12.40 6.60
N GLU A 339 -1.44 -13.12 6.81
CA GLU A 339 -1.47 -14.51 7.27
C GLU A 339 -2.12 -14.64 8.65
N MET A 340 -1.77 -13.74 9.58
CA MET A 340 -2.43 -13.67 10.89
C MET A 340 -3.92 -13.34 10.78
N ARG A 341 -4.31 -12.51 9.81
CA ARG A 341 -5.71 -12.11 9.57
C ARG A 341 -6.59 -13.27 9.10
N GLY A 342 -5.99 -14.36 8.59
CA GLY A 342 -6.67 -15.60 8.25
C GLY A 342 -7.42 -16.22 9.44
N ASP A 343 -6.99 -15.93 10.67
CA ASP A 343 -7.74 -16.22 11.88
C ASP A 343 -8.56 -14.99 12.31
N ARG A 344 -9.89 -15.13 12.32
CA ARG A 344 -10.85 -14.02 12.52
C ARG A 344 -10.82 -13.44 13.94
N THR A 345 -10.02 -14.03 14.83
CA THR A 345 -9.79 -13.62 16.22
C THR A 345 -8.41 -13.01 16.49
N ALA A 346 -7.49 -13.03 15.52
CA ALA A 346 -6.14 -12.47 15.68
C ALA A 346 -6.13 -10.93 15.64
N PRO A 347 -5.28 -10.27 16.42
CA PRO A 347 -5.29 -8.83 16.56
C PRO A 347 -4.61 -8.20 15.34
N ARG A 348 -5.11 -7.04 14.92
CA ARG A 348 -4.56 -6.31 13.76
C ARG A 348 -3.18 -5.76 14.09
N PRO A 349 -2.10 -6.31 13.53
CA PRO A 349 -0.77 -5.80 13.80
C PRO A 349 -0.67 -4.40 13.15
N LEU A 350 -0.03 -3.45 13.84
CA LEU A 350 0.07 -2.06 13.39
C LEU A 350 1.38 -1.87 12.61
N LEU A 351 1.34 -1.10 11.53
CA LEU A 351 2.52 -0.81 10.72
C LEU A 351 2.56 0.69 10.42
N SER A 352 3.70 1.32 10.65
CA SER A 352 3.96 2.72 10.29
C SER A 352 5.32 2.80 9.61
N THR A 353 5.41 3.52 8.51
CA THR A 353 6.67 3.66 7.77
C THR A 353 6.85 5.08 7.20
N SER A 354 8.09 5.55 7.21
CA SER A 354 8.56 6.74 6.49
C SER A 354 9.73 6.42 5.54
N ILE A 355 9.97 5.12 5.27
CA ILE A 355 11.08 4.68 4.41
C ILE A 355 10.82 5.12 2.96
N ASN A 356 11.84 5.67 2.30
CA ASN A 356 11.77 6.26 0.95
C ASN A 356 12.13 5.29 -0.21
N GLY A 357 12.13 3.98 0.04
CA GLY A 357 12.53 2.96 -0.94
C GLY A 357 12.43 1.55 -0.40
N ASP A 358 12.64 0.57 -1.26
CA ASP A 358 12.52 -0.84 -0.88
C ASP A 358 13.82 -1.40 -0.32
N ILE A 359 13.70 -2.10 0.81
CA ILE A 359 14.82 -2.78 1.47
C ILE A 359 14.60 -4.28 1.34
N TYR A 360 15.56 -5.01 0.77
CA TYR A 360 15.51 -6.46 0.65
C TYR A 360 16.54 -7.09 1.59
N LEU A 361 16.09 -7.77 2.66
CA LEU A 361 17.03 -8.40 3.60
C LEU A 361 17.63 -9.70 3.05
N GLY A 362 16.94 -10.38 2.13
CA GLY A 362 17.50 -11.54 1.41
C GLY A 362 18.52 -11.17 0.32
N ARG A 363 18.64 -9.88 -0.03
CA ARG A 363 19.61 -9.33 -1.01
C ARG A 363 20.22 -8.01 -0.51
N PRO A 364 20.90 -7.99 0.65
CA PRO A 364 21.36 -6.74 1.23
C PRO A 364 22.39 -6.06 0.33
N SER A 365 22.35 -4.72 0.26
CA SER A 365 23.40 -3.95 -0.41
C SER A 365 24.76 -4.26 0.23
N ALA A 366 25.73 -4.68 -0.58
CA ALA A 366 27.02 -5.22 -0.12
C ALA A 366 27.83 -4.27 0.79
N ASN A 367 27.55 -2.97 0.73
CA ASN A 367 28.26 -1.94 1.49
C ASN A 367 27.39 -1.30 2.59
N ARG A 368 26.17 -1.78 2.81
CA ARG A 368 25.29 -1.25 3.85
C ARG A 368 25.73 -1.78 5.20
N LYS A 369 25.90 -0.89 6.17
CA LYS A 369 26.16 -1.30 7.56
C LYS A 369 24.86 -1.80 8.17
N LEU A 370 24.89 -3.02 8.67
CA LEU A 370 23.73 -3.72 9.24
C LEU A 370 23.99 -3.99 10.73
N GLU A 371 23.29 -3.29 11.61
CA GLU A 371 23.38 -3.46 13.07
C GLU A 371 22.01 -3.83 13.61
N ALA A 372 21.95 -4.76 14.55
CA ALA A 372 20.70 -5.15 15.18
C ALA A 372 20.81 -5.24 16.69
N LEU A 373 19.73 -4.87 17.37
CA LEU A 373 19.56 -5.02 18.81
C LEU A 373 18.29 -5.83 19.07
N VAL A 374 18.45 -7.01 19.64
CA VAL A 374 17.34 -7.88 20.07
C VAL A 374 17.26 -7.82 21.60
N VAL A 375 16.09 -7.47 22.12
CA VAL A 375 15.84 -7.35 23.55
C VAL A 375 14.77 -8.34 23.93
N THR A 376 15.06 -9.19 24.91
CA THR A 376 14.06 -10.05 25.56
C THR A 376 13.76 -9.49 26.94
N ALA A 377 12.49 -9.27 27.26
CA ALA A 377 12.09 -8.62 28.51
C ALA A 377 10.81 -9.21 29.11
N GLY A 378 10.36 -10.35 28.60
CA GLY A 378 9.19 -11.06 29.11
C GLY A 378 9.56 -12.26 29.97
N THR A 379 8.54 -12.84 30.60
CA THR A 379 8.65 -14.04 31.45
C THR A 379 7.95 -15.26 30.87
N ALA A 380 7.44 -15.15 29.62
CA ALA A 380 6.78 -16.27 28.97
C ALA A 380 7.82 -17.26 28.43
N ASP A 381 7.49 -18.55 28.50
CA ASP A 381 8.39 -19.65 28.08
C ASP A 381 8.86 -19.52 26.61
N ASP A 382 8.08 -18.85 25.76
CA ASP A 382 8.35 -18.72 24.33
C ASP A 382 9.08 -17.43 23.94
N ASP A 383 9.23 -16.45 24.85
CA ASP A 383 9.84 -15.13 24.52
C ASP A 383 11.32 -15.27 24.08
N ASP A 384 12.06 -16.19 24.70
CA ASP A 384 13.43 -16.49 24.29
C ASP A 384 13.48 -17.20 22.94
N THR A 385 12.47 -18.03 22.63
CA THR A 385 12.37 -18.74 21.33
C THR A 385 12.11 -17.76 20.19
N ASP A 386 11.19 -16.81 20.37
CA ASP A 386 10.90 -15.80 19.36
C ASP A 386 12.12 -14.88 19.14
N ALA A 387 12.81 -14.50 20.22
CA ALA A 387 14.03 -13.72 20.13
C ALA A 387 15.18 -14.47 19.43
N ASP A 388 15.33 -15.77 19.69
CA ASP A 388 16.28 -16.64 18.99
C ASP A 388 15.96 -16.71 17.49
N ALA A 389 14.67 -16.78 17.12
CA ALA A 389 14.25 -16.78 15.72
C ALA A 389 14.59 -15.45 15.02
N TRP A 390 14.32 -14.31 15.67
CA TRP A 390 14.71 -12.99 15.17
C TRP A 390 16.24 -12.85 15.04
N GLU A 391 16.99 -13.26 16.05
CA GLU A 391 18.45 -13.23 16.02
C GLU A 391 19.00 -14.08 14.87
N ALA A 392 18.53 -15.32 14.73
CA ALA A 392 18.97 -16.24 13.68
C ALA A 392 18.70 -15.66 12.28
N MET A 393 17.52 -15.08 12.08
CA MET A 393 17.13 -14.42 10.83
C MET A 393 18.04 -13.23 10.51
N LEU A 394 18.25 -12.33 11.48
CA LEU A 394 19.05 -11.13 11.29
C LEU A 394 20.52 -11.48 11.03
N ARG A 395 21.08 -12.47 11.74
CA ARG A 395 22.44 -12.97 11.45
C ARG A 395 22.53 -13.56 10.04
N LYS A 396 21.51 -14.30 9.58
CA LYS A 396 21.45 -14.84 8.22
C LYS A 396 21.36 -13.74 7.15
N ALA A 397 20.67 -12.63 7.45
CA ALA A 397 20.63 -11.43 6.62
C ALA A 397 21.91 -10.56 6.70
N GLY A 398 22.91 -10.96 7.50
CA GLY A 398 24.22 -10.30 7.59
C GLY A 398 24.31 -9.18 8.62
N PHE A 399 23.36 -9.08 9.56
CA PHE A 399 23.43 -8.11 10.66
C PHE A 399 24.46 -8.51 11.72
N ASN A 400 25.13 -7.50 12.26
CA ASN A 400 25.80 -7.62 13.54
C ASN A 400 24.76 -7.50 14.67
N VAL A 401 24.39 -8.63 15.27
CA VAL A 401 23.31 -8.69 16.27
C VAL A 401 23.87 -8.64 17.69
N HIS A 402 23.38 -7.66 18.46
CA HIS A 402 23.60 -7.48 19.90
C HIS A 402 22.34 -7.90 20.65
N ARG A 403 22.50 -8.48 21.85
CA ARG A 403 21.37 -9.00 22.63
C ARG A 403 21.36 -8.46 24.05
N LEU A 404 20.21 -8.01 24.51
CA LEU A 404 19.96 -7.69 25.92
C LEU A 404 18.92 -8.68 26.46
N LEU A 405 19.37 -9.50 27.40
CA LEU A 405 18.56 -10.55 28.02
C LEU A 405 17.95 -10.06 29.33
N ASN A 406 16.63 -10.02 29.37
CA ASN A 406 15.81 -9.62 30.50
C ASN A 406 16.34 -8.39 31.29
N PRO A 407 16.67 -7.28 30.60
CA PRO A 407 17.29 -6.13 31.26
C PRO A 407 16.28 -5.45 32.20
N SER A 408 16.77 -4.76 33.22
CA SER A 408 16.00 -3.72 33.90
C SER A 408 15.85 -2.49 33.01
N SER A 409 14.91 -1.59 33.32
CA SER A 409 14.74 -0.34 32.55
C SER A 409 16.03 0.49 32.46
N ALA A 410 16.85 0.49 33.52
CA ALA A 410 18.13 1.19 33.53
C ALA A 410 19.17 0.48 32.64
N GLN A 411 19.26 -0.85 32.74
CA GLN A 411 20.17 -1.63 31.90
C GLN A 411 19.80 -1.53 30.41
N PHE A 412 18.50 -1.47 30.10
CA PHE A 412 18.04 -1.22 28.74
C PHE A 412 18.47 0.15 28.23
N ALA A 413 18.26 1.22 29.02
CA ALA A 413 18.64 2.57 28.61
C ALA A 413 20.15 2.68 28.35
N ASP A 414 20.97 2.10 29.23
CA ASP A 414 22.43 2.05 29.07
C ASP A 414 22.84 1.22 27.86
N GLY A 415 22.24 0.04 27.67
CA GLY A 415 22.49 -0.85 26.54
C GLY A 415 22.10 -0.24 25.19
N LEU A 416 20.93 0.40 25.11
CA LEU A 416 20.48 1.14 23.93
C LEU A 416 21.43 2.30 23.60
N GLY A 417 21.85 3.05 24.62
CA GLY A 417 22.82 4.13 24.47
C GLY A 417 24.18 3.63 23.98
N ALA A 418 24.66 2.51 24.51
CA ALA A 418 25.91 1.87 24.07
C ALA A 418 25.84 1.41 22.61
N PHE A 419 24.74 0.74 22.24
CA PHE A 419 24.48 0.25 20.89
C PHE A 419 24.41 1.37 19.85
N LEU A 420 23.69 2.45 20.15
CA LEU A 420 23.55 3.59 19.23
C LEU A 420 24.79 4.49 19.21
N GLY A 421 25.53 4.59 20.32
CA GLY A 421 26.60 5.57 20.50
C GLY A 421 28.04 5.09 20.33
N GLN A 422 28.30 3.77 20.20
CA GLN A 422 29.64 3.19 20.37
C GLN A 422 30.41 3.81 21.56
N ARG A 423 29.89 3.55 22.76
CA ARG A 423 30.66 3.65 23.99
C ARG A 423 31.23 2.26 24.26
N GLU A 424 32.51 2.03 23.99
CA GLU A 424 33.23 1.05 24.80
C GLU A 424 33.22 1.60 26.23
N VAL A 425 32.37 1.01 27.08
CA VAL A 425 32.50 0.84 28.54
C VAL A 425 31.11 0.52 29.09
N GLY A 426 30.95 -0.70 29.64
CA GLY A 426 30.19 -0.87 30.88
C GLY A 426 28.84 -1.61 30.86
N ALA A 427 28.36 -2.14 29.74
CA ALA A 427 27.34 -3.20 29.78
C ALA A 427 28.04 -4.51 29.44
N THR A 428 28.05 -5.47 30.36
CA THR A 428 28.64 -6.80 30.16
C THR A 428 27.85 -7.55 29.08
N PHE A 429 28.26 -7.39 27.83
CA PHE A 429 28.11 -8.42 26.81
C PHE A 429 29.22 -9.44 27.06
N GLU A 430 28.92 -10.74 27.11
CA GLU A 430 29.94 -11.76 27.40
C GLU A 430 31.06 -11.76 26.33
N GLY A 431 32.32 -11.62 26.78
CA GLY A 431 33.54 -11.77 25.96
C GLY A 431 34.72 -10.93 26.46
N SER A 432 35.89 -11.55 26.65
CA SER A 432 37.04 -11.07 27.43
C SER A 432 38.00 -10.07 26.74
N GLU A 433 38.67 -9.28 27.60
CA GLU A 433 39.98 -8.58 27.47
C GLU A 433 40.02 -7.06 27.20
N ASN A 434 40.98 -6.44 27.91
CA ASN A 434 41.19 -5.01 28.16
C ASN A 434 41.48 -4.15 26.91
N VAL A 435 40.83 -2.97 26.80
CA VAL A 435 41.39 -1.80 26.06
C VAL A 435 40.96 -0.46 26.72
N VAL A 436 41.86 0.53 26.64
CA VAL A 436 41.83 1.90 27.21
C VAL A 436 41.05 2.87 26.29
N PRO A 437 40.33 3.89 26.82
CA PRO A 437 39.41 4.69 26.01
C PRO A 437 40.13 5.75 25.15
N SER A 438 39.84 5.78 23.85
CA SER A 438 40.15 6.89 22.95
C SER A 438 38.86 7.55 22.48
N GLY A 439 38.70 8.84 22.77
CA GLY A 439 37.49 9.60 22.48
C GLY A 439 37.15 9.68 20.99
N ALA A 440 35.91 9.35 20.66
CA ALA A 440 35.29 9.70 19.38
C ALA A 440 34.13 10.67 19.63
N ARG A 441 34.19 11.80 18.93
CA ARG A 441 33.21 12.89 18.93
C ARG A 441 31.93 12.40 18.23
N ALA A 442 30.76 12.67 18.82
CA ALA A 442 29.47 12.41 18.18
C ALA A 442 29.39 13.06 16.79
N ALA A 443 29.22 12.26 15.75
CA ALA A 443 28.99 12.74 14.39
C ALA A 443 27.59 13.37 14.31
N SER A 444 27.51 14.55 13.68
CA SER A 444 26.27 15.30 13.49
C SER A 444 25.49 14.78 12.28
N GLY A 445 24.42 14.02 12.53
CA GLY A 445 23.48 13.50 11.53
C GLY A 445 23.50 11.96 11.40
N PRO A 446 22.45 11.36 10.81
CA PRO A 446 22.37 9.92 10.64
C PRO A 446 23.50 9.38 9.76
N GLU A 447 24.03 8.21 10.11
CA GLU A 447 25.09 7.55 9.33
C GLU A 447 24.54 7.13 7.97
N ALA A 448 25.14 7.60 6.88
CA ALA A 448 24.72 7.24 5.52
C ALA A 448 24.84 5.73 5.27
N ASN A 449 23.90 5.19 4.49
CA ASN A 449 23.87 3.77 4.10
C ASN A 449 23.97 2.80 5.30
N THR A 450 23.22 3.09 6.36
CA THR A 450 23.09 2.23 7.54
C THR A 450 21.65 1.77 7.71
N LEU A 451 21.48 0.51 8.11
CA LEU A 451 20.21 -0.05 8.53
C LEU A 451 20.34 -0.62 9.93
N TYR A 452 19.59 -0.02 10.84
CA TYR A 452 19.51 -0.45 12.23
C TYR A 452 18.19 -1.23 12.44
N PHE A 453 18.28 -2.40 13.03
CA PHE A 453 17.12 -3.26 13.29
C PHE A 453 16.95 -3.49 14.79
N PHE A 454 15.82 -3.09 15.34
CA PHE A 454 15.48 -3.27 16.73
C PHE A 454 14.33 -4.27 16.85
N VAL A 455 14.50 -5.27 17.71
CA VAL A 455 13.43 -6.21 18.06
C VAL A 455 13.27 -6.19 19.57
N PHE A 456 12.05 -5.98 20.02
CA PHE A 456 11.68 -6.12 21.42
C PHE A 456 10.70 -7.27 21.55
N VAL A 457 11.05 -8.29 22.34
CA VAL A 457 10.21 -9.44 22.67
C VAL A 457 9.88 -9.40 24.16
N GLY A 458 8.61 -9.32 24.53
CA GLY A 458 8.21 -9.33 25.94
C GLY A 458 6.84 -8.71 26.20
N GLU A 459 6.76 -7.86 27.24
CA GLU A 459 5.51 -7.21 27.64
C GLU A 459 5.48 -5.72 27.31
N ALA A 460 4.32 -5.23 26.91
CA ALA A 460 4.07 -3.82 26.64
C ALA A 460 2.75 -3.37 27.28
N GLY A 461 2.60 -2.06 27.42
CA GLY A 461 1.39 -1.43 27.94
C GLY A 461 1.08 -0.12 27.24
N THR A 462 -0.06 0.47 27.61
CA THR A 462 -0.42 1.82 27.20
C THR A 462 -0.58 2.69 28.43
N LEU A 463 0.15 3.82 28.48
CA LEU A 463 0.01 4.86 29.49
C LEU A 463 -0.14 6.20 28.77
N ASP A 464 -1.19 6.96 29.11
CA ASP A 464 -1.54 8.24 28.45
C ASP A 464 -1.64 8.16 26.92
N GLY A 465 -2.11 7.02 26.41
CA GLY A 465 -2.21 6.76 24.96
C GLY A 465 -0.89 6.45 24.26
N GLN A 466 0.23 6.36 25.00
CA GLN A 466 1.55 6.03 24.49
C GLN A 466 1.91 4.57 24.80
N THR A 467 2.51 3.85 23.83
CA THR A 467 3.05 2.51 24.09
C THR A 467 4.28 2.59 24.96
N ARG A 468 4.32 1.75 25.98
CA ARG A 468 5.48 1.57 26.85
C ARG A 468 5.94 0.11 26.85
N LEU A 469 7.24 -0.08 26.81
CA LEU A 469 7.91 -1.38 26.86
C LEU A 469 8.24 -1.71 28.32
N GLY A 470 7.88 -2.91 28.74
CA GLY A 470 8.18 -3.46 30.06
C GLY A 470 9.56 -4.12 30.13
N PHE A 471 10.09 -4.20 31.34
CA PHE A 471 11.41 -4.74 31.67
C PHE A 471 11.33 -5.61 32.93
N SER A 472 12.43 -6.26 33.32
CA SER A 472 12.42 -7.17 34.49
C SER A 472 12.00 -6.52 35.82
N ASP A 473 12.10 -5.20 35.93
CA ASP A 473 11.66 -4.39 37.07
C ASP A 473 10.31 -3.66 36.85
N SER A 474 9.64 -3.91 35.73
CA SER A 474 8.27 -3.45 35.46
C SER A 474 7.25 -4.28 36.24
N THR A 475 6.78 -3.74 37.36
CA THR A 475 5.68 -4.31 38.16
C THR A 475 4.58 -3.28 38.35
N GLY A 476 3.33 -3.72 38.59
CA GLY A 476 2.14 -2.85 38.57
C GLY A 476 2.28 -1.48 39.24
N ASP A 477 2.83 -1.43 40.46
CA ASP A 477 3.00 -0.17 41.21
C ASP A 477 4.22 0.67 40.76
N ALA A 478 5.19 0.07 40.06
CA ALA A 478 6.41 0.71 39.55
C ALA A 478 6.35 1.02 38.03
N PHE A 479 5.28 0.60 37.34
CA PHE A 479 5.16 0.57 35.89
C PHE A 479 5.51 1.92 35.21
N GLU A 480 5.10 3.06 35.76
CA GLU A 480 5.41 4.36 35.16
C GLU A 480 6.92 4.68 35.18
N GLY A 481 7.65 4.23 36.22
CA GLY A 481 9.06 4.55 36.46
C GLY A 481 10.05 3.49 35.98
N THR A 482 9.59 2.30 35.63
CA THR A 482 10.42 1.18 35.17
C THR A 482 10.07 0.70 33.76
N THR A 483 9.46 1.56 32.95
CA THR A 483 9.15 1.30 31.53
C THR A 483 9.76 2.35 30.62
N ALA A 484 9.98 1.99 29.36
CA ALA A 484 10.42 2.93 28.32
C ALA A 484 9.28 3.23 27.37
N GLY A 485 8.97 4.51 27.17
CA GLY A 485 8.08 4.92 26.08
C GLY A 485 8.69 4.56 24.73
N LEU A 486 7.88 4.06 23.80
CA LEU A 486 8.36 3.67 22.48
C LEU A 486 9.02 4.85 21.73
N ASP A 487 8.55 6.08 21.94
CA ASP A 487 9.16 7.29 21.40
C ASP A 487 10.61 7.50 21.88
N ALA A 488 10.92 7.11 23.11
CA ALA A 488 12.28 7.18 23.65
C ALA A 488 13.22 6.15 22.98
N VAL A 489 12.66 5.14 22.31
CA VAL A 489 13.41 4.18 21.49
C VAL A 489 13.50 4.69 20.06
N THR A 490 12.37 5.00 19.41
CA THR A 490 12.29 5.37 17.99
C THR A 490 13.11 6.61 17.65
N GLN A 491 13.11 7.64 18.50
CA GLN A 491 13.80 8.90 18.24
C GLN A 491 15.32 8.74 18.13
N ALA A 492 15.93 7.93 19.01
CA ALA A 492 17.38 7.74 19.01
C ALA A 492 17.85 6.97 17.77
N PHE A 493 17.05 5.99 17.31
CA PHE A 493 17.29 5.31 16.02
C PHE A 493 17.17 6.26 14.83
N ALA A 494 16.12 7.09 14.79
CA ALA A 494 15.90 8.05 13.71
C ALA A 494 17.02 9.13 13.63
N ALA A 495 17.63 9.48 14.76
CA ALA A 495 18.75 10.40 14.80
C ALA A 495 20.08 9.77 14.34
N ARG A 496 20.21 8.44 14.43
CA ARG A 496 21.48 7.72 14.25
C ARG A 496 21.61 7.01 12.92
N ALA A 497 20.54 6.38 12.45
CA ALA A 497 20.57 5.52 11.27
C ALA A 497 20.02 6.25 10.04
N ALA A 498 20.53 5.92 8.85
CA ALA A 498 19.87 6.33 7.61
C ALA A 498 18.48 5.72 7.55
N ALA A 499 18.38 4.39 7.72
CA ALA A 499 17.13 3.68 7.85
C ALA A 499 17.09 2.88 9.17
N SER A 500 15.91 2.79 9.80
CA SER A 500 15.71 1.96 10.99
C SER A 500 14.41 1.17 10.93
N VAL A 501 14.43 -0.03 11.51
CA VAL A 501 13.27 -0.91 11.62
C VAL A 501 13.11 -1.28 13.08
N LEU A 502 11.91 -1.11 13.63
CA LEU A 502 11.59 -1.45 15.00
C LEU A 502 10.42 -2.42 15.01
N VAL A 503 10.64 -3.59 15.59
CA VAL A 503 9.63 -4.62 15.79
C VAL A 503 9.30 -4.69 17.28
N VAL A 504 8.04 -4.42 17.61
CA VAL A 504 7.50 -4.58 18.95
C VAL A 504 6.68 -5.87 18.97
N ASP A 505 7.35 -6.96 19.34
CA ASP A 505 6.76 -8.27 19.51
C ASP A 505 6.37 -8.50 20.97
N ALA A 506 5.31 -7.83 21.40
CA ALA A 506 4.94 -7.79 22.80
C ALA A 506 3.46 -8.10 23.05
N ALA A 507 3.19 -8.72 24.20
CA ALA A 507 1.85 -8.83 24.75
C ALA A 507 1.46 -7.50 25.42
N PHE A 508 0.28 -6.97 25.09
CA PHE A 508 -0.25 -5.78 25.75
C PHE A 508 -1.02 -6.16 27.01
N THR A 509 -0.33 -6.33 28.13
CA THR A 509 -0.90 -6.85 29.41
C THR A 509 -0.97 -5.79 30.51
N LEU A 510 -0.36 -4.62 30.31
CA LEU A 510 -0.21 -3.59 31.35
C LEU A 510 -1.30 -2.51 31.17
N GLU A 511 -2.45 -2.71 31.82
CA GLU A 511 -3.54 -1.72 31.89
C GLU A 511 -3.27 -0.66 32.97
N THR A 512 -3.26 0.62 32.59
CA THR A 512 -3.38 1.73 33.55
C THR A 512 -4.51 2.65 33.11
N GLY A 513 -5.71 2.38 33.65
CA GLY A 513 -6.90 3.17 33.36
C GLY A 513 -7.97 3.05 34.43
N THR A 514 -8.43 1.83 34.73
CA THR A 514 -9.35 1.55 35.85
C THR A 514 -9.45 0.04 36.04
N ALA A 515 -8.86 -0.47 37.12
CA ALA A 515 -9.10 -1.78 37.75
C ALA A 515 -9.49 -2.99 36.86
N THR A 516 -8.60 -3.98 36.72
CA THR A 516 -8.74 -5.26 37.45
C THR A 516 -7.40 -6.00 37.58
N LEU A 517 -7.03 -6.31 38.81
CA LEU A 517 -5.99 -7.28 39.15
C LEU A 517 -6.37 -8.66 38.58
N ARG A 518 -5.52 -9.27 37.75
CA ARG A 518 -5.34 -10.72 37.81
C ARG A 518 -4.14 -11.01 38.71
N ARG A 519 -4.43 -11.21 40.00
CA ARG A 519 -3.55 -12.02 40.85
C ARG A 519 -3.47 -13.40 40.23
N GLY A 520 -2.25 -13.92 40.14
CA GLY A 520 -1.96 -15.20 39.52
C GLY A 520 -2.68 -16.38 40.15
N SER A 521 -2.61 -17.47 39.40
CA SER A 521 -2.53 -18.84 39.91
C SER A 521 -1.51 -19.57 39.05
#